data_AF-A0A936MQZ2-F1
#
_entry.id   AF-A0A936MQZ2-F1
#
_cell.length_a   1.000
_cell.length_b   1.000
_cell.length_c   1.000
_cell.angle_alpha   90.00
_cell.angle_beta   90.00
_cell.angle_gamma   90.00
#
_symmetry.space_group_name_H-M   'P 1'
#
loop_
_entity.id
_entity.type
_entity.pdbx_description
1 polymer ?
#
loop_
_entity_poly.entity_id
_entity_poly.type
_entity_poly.pdbx_seq_one_letter_code
_entity_poly.pdbx_strand_id
1 'polypeptide(L)'
;MNALRGSLYMGVLGVFVLAAGCQGEETTQTTDAKVAGESCVDGCDNPAADEGTTDAETDAADTEADAANVESSADATLMSGVACGKGTDTYEPNDKRGKAINAPLGVTTGLSICSGDEDWFRVAVPASTIVRVGIEMNHDAGDLDLVVYDEAGRLVGGRYGKQYPSSWSGFETDSEFYGLYSERGDAVYHVRVVGKKGVENDYSLHVDHFPYVDGSSCTGAGFSLADCIGQGANGSGLLPFPFPDPNDSTVGAGYEWESAANYRFARRELIMLVRHALAETIKAFPNTTALSLLDVCQKDGITPGYDVGSPRHPQSTHDQGGNIDIAYFQTDGANDGEIVCGDGATHGDGYCTKGATKTNFVDFPRQAFFMAKLFASPRTRVVGTDTVLAPLIADAAKALAALPKGHPQRITSNELAGFESKMAYGSGWPYHHHHIHLSMNWWTSKGSFVPDNAAPLGPTEHSMAMPE
;
A
#
# COMPACT_ATOMS: atom_id res chain seq x y z
N MET A 1 18.71 -47.81 -13.30
CA MET A 1 19.15 -46.82 -14.28
C MET A 1 18.33 -45.54 -14.10
N ASN A 2 18.84 -44.41 -13.64
CA ASN A 2 19.83 -44.07 -12.60
C ASN A 2 19.76 -42.53 -12.45
N ALA A 3 19.78 -41.90 -11.29
CA ALA A 3 19.70 -42.43 -9.92
C ALA A 3 19.08 -41.38 -8.99
N LEU A 4 18.37 -41.81 -7.94
CA LEU A 4 17.93 -40.91 -6.86
C LEU A 4 19.06 -40.64 -5.87
N ARG A 5 19.00 -39.49 -5.20
CA ARG A 5 19.54 -39.29 -3.85
C ARG A 5 18.37 -38.90 -2.94
N GLY A 6 18.22 -39.41 -1.72
CA GLY A 6 19.04 -40.41 -1.02
C GLY A 6 19.47 -39.94 0.37
N SER A 7 18.51 -39.63 1.24
CA SER A 7 18.75 -39.30 2.65
C SER A 7 18.17 -40.39 3.54
N LEU A 8 19.01 -40.98 4.39
CA LEU A 8 18.63 -42.03 5.35
C LEU A 8 19.49 -41.89 6.61
N TYR A 9 18.87 -41.57 7.75
CA TYR A 9 19.47 -41.70 9.08
C TYR A 9 18.36 -41.93 10.12
N MET A 10 18.61 -42.81 11.09
CA MET A 10 17.62 -43.24 12.09
C MET A 10 18.30 -43.66 13.40
N GLY A 11 17.80 -43.18 14.55
CA GLY A 11 18.25 -43.55 15.90
C GLY A 11 19.53 -42.84 16.39
N VAL A 12 19.83 -42.75 17.70
CA VAL A 12 19.18 -43.35 18.91
C VAL A 12 19.28 -42.36 20.12
N LEU A 13 18.47 -42.59 21.16
CA LEU A 13 18.30 -41.81 22.40
C LEU A 13 19.52 -41.76 23.38
N GLY A 14 19.51 -40.78 24.30
CA GLY A 14 20.25 -40.74 25.59
C GLY A 14 20.66 -39.30 26.00
N VAL A 15 19.91 -38.49 26.78
CA VAL A 15 19.37 -38.59 28.16
C VAL A 15 20.41 -38.27 29.26
N PHE A 16 20.02 -37.44 30.25
CA PHE A 16 20.82 -36.76 31.32
C PHE A 16 21.68 -35.58 30.81
N VAL A 17 21.92 -34.49 31.56
CA VAL A 17 22.43 -34.36 32.96
C VAL A 17 21.63 -33.41 33.87
N LEU A 18 21.91 -33.52 35.18
CA LEU A 18 21.30 -32.91 36.37
C LEU A 18 21.25 -31.37 36.42
N ALA A 19 20.39 -30.86 37.31
CA ALA A 19 20.45 -29.49 37.84
C ALA A 19 21.23 -29.42 39.17
N ALA A 20 22.06 -28.39 39.31
CA ALA A 20 22.58 -27.79 40.54
C ALA A 20 23.14 -26.39 40.19
N GLY A 21 23.14 -25.36 41.03
CA GLY A 21 22.66 -25.27 42.41
C GLY A 21 23.65 -24.48 43.28
N CYS A 22 23.37 -23.21 43.56
CA CYS A 22 24.11 -22.37 44.50
C CYS A 22 23.16 -21.51 45.35
N GLN A 23 23.40 -21.47 46.66
CA GLN A 23 22.73 -20.65 47.68
C GLN A 23 23.80 -19.88 48.50
N GLY A 24 23.39 -18.92 49.33
CA GLY A 24 24.24 -18.10 50.21
C GLY A 24 24.34 -16.66 49.69
N GLU A 25 23.83 -15.57 50.32
CA GLU A 25 23.85 -15.13 51.75
C GLU A 25 25.26 -14.71 52.20
N GLU A 26 25.52 -13.65 52.99
CA GLU A 26 24.74 -12.50 53.53
C GLU A 26 25.79 -11.37 53.83
N THR A 27 25.59 -10.09 54.19
CA THR A 27 24.58 -9.14 54.76
C THR A 27 24.95 -7.73 54.19
N THR A 28 24.28 -6.55 54.28
CA THR A 28 22.98 -5.95 54.72
C THR A 28 22.95 -4.50 54.10
N GLN A 29 22.05 -3.52 54.33
CA GLN A 29 20.94 -3.29 55.29
C GLN A 29 19.84 -2.32 54.73
N THR A 30 18.90 -1.98 55.60
CA THR A 30 17.78 -1.00 55.61
C THR A 30 18.05 0.41 55.05
N THR A 31 17.04 1.19 54.59
CA THR A 31 15.67 1.37 55.15
C THR A 31 14.54 1.57 54.11
N ASP A 32 13.37 0.97 54.40
CA ASP A 32 11.95 1.41 54.25
C ASP A 32 11.49 2.37 53.11
N ALA A 33 10.26 2.28 52.56
CA ALA A 33 9.03 1.73 53.14
C ALA A 33 8.08 1.00 52.15
N LYS A 34 7.18 0.20 52.75
CA LYS A 34 6.19 -0.75 52.19
C LYS A 34 5.34 -0.34 50.97
N VAL A 35 5.02 -1.36 50.17
CA VAL A 35 3.81 -1.51 49.34
C VAL A 35 3.09 -2.82 49.72
N ALA A 36 1.76 -2.84 49.63
CA ALA A 36 0.90 -4.03 49.54
C ALA A 36 -0.39 -3.62 48.80
N GLY A 37 -1.13 -4.47 48.10
CA GLY A 37 -0.97 -5.91 47.88
C GLY A 37 -2.35 -6.60 47.88
N GLU A 38 -2.53 -7.64 47.04
CA GLU A 38 -3.74 -8.49 46.95
C GLU A 38 -5.02 -7.76 46.43
N SER A 39 -6.12 -8.47 46.14
CA SER A 39 -6.37 -9.41 45.02
C SER A 39 -7.91 -9.63 44.86
N CYS A 40 -8.39 -10.21 43.76
CA CYS A 40 -9.82 -10.22 43.40
C CYS A 40 -10.64 -11.38 44.02
N VAL A 41 -11.87 -11.11 44.49
CA VAL A 41 -13.00 -12.07 44.48
C VAL A 41 -14.39 -11.37 44.55
N ASP A 42 -15.36 -11.99 43.88
CA ASP A 42 -16.82 -12.08 44.09
C ASP A 42 -17.68 -10.88 44.56
N GLY A 43 -18.52 -10.39 43.64
CA GLY A 43 -19.98 -10.57 43.62
C GLY A 43 -20.87 -10.25 44.84
N CYS A 44 -21.93 -9.44 44.61
CA CYS A 44 -23.09 -9.32 45.50
C CYS A 44 -24.38 -8.96 44.72
N ASP A 45 -25.53 -9.40 45.22
CA ASP A 45 -26.87 -9.27 44.60
C ASP A 45 -27.69 -8.03 45.05
N ASN A 46 -28.82 -7.82 44.38
CA ASN A 46 -29.80 -6.74 44.57
C ASN A 46 -30.76 -6.97 45.78
N PRO A 47 -31.35 -5.90 46.37
CA PRO A 47 -32.80 -5.66 46.22
C PRO A 47 -33.17 -4.14 46.08
N ALA A 48 -34.16 -3.68 45.30
CA ALA A 48 -35.62 -3.94 45.29
C ALA A 48 -36.37 -3.49 46.57
N ALA A 49 -37.55 -2.85 46.58
CA ALA A 49 -38.43 -2.20 45.55
C ALA A 49 -39.09 -0.96 46.23
N ASP A 50 -40.23 -0.32 45.90
CA ASP A 50 -41.35 -0.35 44.89
C ASP A 50 -41.97 1.11 44.91
N GLU A 51 -43.13 1.60 44.40
CA GLU A 51 -44.40 1.20 43.74
C GLU A 51 -44.72 2.29 42.64
N GLY A 52 -45.76 2.31 41.78
CA GLY A 52 -46.82 1.35 41.40
C GLY A 52 -48.15 2.00 40.91
N THR A 53 -48.43 2.01 39.58
CA THR A 53 -49.77 2.23 38.92
C THR A 53 -50.41 3.65 38.99
N THR A 54 -51.42 4.09 38.21
CA THR A 54 -52.52 3.51 37.36
C THR A 54 -52.81 4.43 36.12
N ASP A 55 -53.85 4.31 35.25
CA ASP A 55 -54.39 3.23 34.37
C ASP A 55 -55.40 3.79 33.31
N ALA A 56 -55.77 2.98 32.29
CA ALA A 56 -57.04 2.95 31.50
C ALA A 56 -57.31 3.84 30.24
N GLU A 57 -58.31 3.39 29.44
CA GLU A 57 -58.62 3.64 28.01
C GLU A 57 -59.75 4.68 27.73
N THR A 58 -59.94 5.15 26.48
CA THR A 58 -61.17 4.90 25.63
C THR A 58 -61.29 5.72 24.30
N ASP A 59 -61.68 5.01 23.23
CA ASP A 59 -62.58 5.30 22.07
C ASP A 59 -62.75 6.67 21.36
N ALA A 60 -62.37 6.66 20.07
CA ALA A 60 -63.16 6.92 18.84
C ALA A 60 -64.12 8.12 18.63
N ALA A 61 -64.00 8.78 17.46
CA ALA A 61 -65.09 9.44 16.71
C ALA A 61 -64.74 9.59 15.21
N ASP A 62 -65.71 9.36 14.31
CA ASP A 62 -65.60 9.57 12.85
C ASP A 62 -65.92 11.02 12.41
N THR A 63 -65.49 11.43 11.21
CA THR A 63 -66.35 12.25 10.32
C THR A 63 -65.83 12.33 8.86
N GLU A 64 -66.72 11.98 7.92
CA GLU A 64 -66.92 12.48 6.55
C GLU A 64 -65.75 12.67 5.54
N ALA A 65 -66.07 12.37 4.28
CA ALA A 65 -65.14 12.35 3.15
C ALA A 65 -64.92 13.71 2.47
N ASP A 66 -63.83 13.81 1.71
CA ASP A 66 -63.92 14.38 0.35
C ASP A 66 -62.95 13.65 -0.61
N ALA A 67 -63.26 13.62 -1.90
CA ALA A 67 -62.55 12.87 -2.93
C ALA A 67 -61.93 13.80 -3.98
N ALA A 68 -60.73 14.30 -3.70
CA ALA A 68 -59.98 15.19 -4.59
C ALA A 68 -58.73 14.51 -5.17
N ASN A 69 -58.63 14.52 -6.50
CA ASN A 69 -57.50 13.94 -7.25
C ASN A 69 -56.20 14.75 -7.03
N VAL A 70 -55.14 14.09 -6.54
CA VAL A 70 -53.77 14.63 -6.50
C VAL A 70 -52.84 13.63 -7.17
N GLU A 71 -52.13 14.08 -8.20
CA GLU A 71 -51.21 13.24 -8.97
C GLU A 71 -49.97 12.92 -8.16
N SER A 72 -49.69 11.64 -7.92
CA SER A 72 -48.49 11.19 -7.21
C SER A 72 -47.25 11.24 -8.13
N SER A 73 -46.68 12.42 -8.31
CA SER A 73 -45.36 12.59 -8.96
C SER A 73 -44.21 12.18 -8.04
N ALA A 74 -44.20 10.91 -7.64
CA ALA A 74 -43.13 10.29 -6.88
C ALA A 74 -41.99 9.87 -7.84
N ASP A 75 -41.22 10.84 -8.34
CA ASP A 75 -39.93 10.55 -8.97
C ASP A 75 -38.89 10.19 -7.88
N ALA A 76 -39.07 9.00 -7.35
CA ALA A 76 -38.06 8.26 -6.63
C ALA A 76 -37.56 7.16 -7.58
N THR A 77 -36.75 7.55 -8.57
CA THR A 77 -36.07 6.62 -9.47
C THR A 77 -35.08 5.77 -8.68
N LEU A 78 -35.60 4.69 -8.08
CA LEU A 78 -34.84 3.61 -7.47
C LEU A 78 -33.99 2.95 -8.56
N MET A 79 -32.66 2.98 -8.38
CA MET A 79 -31.74 2.15 -9.17
C MET A 79 -31.89 0.68 -8.74
N SER A 80 -32.96 0.05 -9.23
CA SER A 80 -33.32 -1.33 -8.93
C SER A 80 -32.39 -2.28 -9.68
N GLY A 81 -31.36 -2.77 -9.01
CA GLY A 81 -30.37 -3.68 -9.60
C GLY A 81 -30.97 -4.94 -10.22
N VAL A 82 -30.75 -5.12 -11.53
CA VAL A 82 -30.95 -6.37 -12.28
C VAL A 82 -29.90 -6.40 -13.41
N ALA A 83 -28.65 -6.72 -13.06
CA ALA A 83 -27.55 -6.78 -14.03
C ALA A 83 -27.87 -7.69 -15.23
N CYS A 84 -28.53 -8.82 -14.97
CA CYS A 84 -28.89 -9.81 -15.98
C CYS A 84 -30.29 -9.57 -16.60
N GLY A 85 -30.57 -8.32 -16.99
CA GLY A 85 -31.86 -7.80 -17.47
C GLY A 85 -32.36 -8.31 -18.84
N LYS A 86 -32.28 -9.62 -19.12
CA LYS A 86 -32.67 -10.30 -20.39
C LYS A 86 -31.90 -9.89 -21.66
N GLY A 87 -30.83 -9.12 -21.54
CA GLY A 87 -29.80 -8.96 -22.57
C GLY A 87 -28.43 -9.14 -21.94
N THR A 88 -27.54 -9.86 -22.60
CA THR A 88 -26.09 -9.76 -22.39
C THR A 88 -25.61 -8.43 -22.99
N ASP A 89 -24.46 -7.91 -22.55
CA ASP A 89 -23.95 -6.64 -23.09
C ASP A 89 -23.37 -6.77 -24.53
N THR A 90 -22.78 -5.68 -25.03
CA THR A 90 -22.29 -5.56 -26.42
C THR A 90 -20.98 -6.32 -26.70
N TYR A 91 -20.22 -6.71 -25.68
CA TYR A 91 -18.95 -7.43 -25.76
C TYR A 91 -19.11 -8.94 -25.58
N GLU A 92 -20.24 -9.38 -25.04
CA GLU A 92 -20.61 -10.77 -24.89
C GLU A 92 -20.80 -11.52 -26.24
N PRO A 93 -20.42 -12.80 -26.35
CA PRO A 93 -19.98 -13.66 -25.26
C PRO A 93 -18.45 -13.68 -25.11
N ASN A 94 -17.92 -13.13 -24.03
CA ASN A 94 -16.50 -12.95 -23.75
C ASN A 94 -15.97 -13.85 -22.60
N ASP A 95 -16.86 -14.61 -21.93
CA ASP A 95 -16.79 -15.62 -20.83
C ASP A 95 -15.54 -16.51 -20.57
N LYS A 96 -14.41 -16.29 -21.25
CA LYS A 96 -13.08 -16.88 -20.96
C LYS A 96 -11.97 -16.13 -21.67
N ARG A 97 -10.76 -16.18 -21.12
CA ARG A 97 -9.52 -15.64 -21.70
C ARG A 97 -9.33 -15.90 -23.20
N GLY A 98 -9.72 -17.08 -23.70
CA GLY A 98 -9.63 -17.45 -25.12
C GLY A 98 -10.66 -16.80 -26.07
N LYS A 99 -11.59 -15.99 -25.54
CA LYS A 99 -12.54 -15.13 -26.25
C LYS A 99 -12.25 -13.63 -26.08
N ALA A 100 -11.28 -13.27 -25.24
CA ALA A 100 -11.16 -11.93 -24.67
C ALA A 100 -11.18 -10.80 -25.73
N ILE A 101 -12.07 -9.83 -25.56
CA ILE A 101 -12.22 -8.73 -26.52
C ILE A 101 -11.15 -7.67 -26.25
N ASN A 102 -10.60 -7.03 -27.31
CA ASN A 102 -9.65 -5.93 -27.11
C ASN A 102 -10.36 -4.79 -26.37
N ALA A 103 -9.82 -4.37 -25.23
CA ALA A 103 -10.42 -3.33 -24.39
C ALA A 103 -10.48 -1.98 -25.15
N PRO A 104 -11.64 -1.31 -25.21
CA PRO A 104 -11.74 0.03 -25.80
C PRO A 104 -10.94 1.06 -25.00
N LEU A 105 -10.38 2.06 -25.68
CA LEU A 105 -9.76 3.22 -25.03
C LEU A 105 -10.84 4.19 -24.52
N GLY A 106 -10.67 4.70 -23.31
CA GLY A 106 -11.63 5.57 -22.62
C GLY A 106 -12.52 4.79 -21.64
N VAL A 107 -13.74 5.26 -21.44
CA VAL A 107 -14.73 4.62 -20.55
C VAL A 107 -15.77 3.87 -21.38
N THR A 108 -15.97 2.59 -21.06
CA THR A 108 -17.02 1.73 -21.61
C THR A 108 -18.05 1.47 -20.52
N THR A 109 -19.32 1.80 -20.76
CA THR A 109 -20.41 1.69 -19.78
C THR A 109 -21.50 0.73 -20.25
N GLY A 110 -22.32 0.24 -19.32
CA GLY A 110 -23.35 -0.77 -19.62
C GLY A 110 -22.76 -2.16 -19.83
N LEU A 111 -21.79 -2.51 -18.98
CA LEU A 111 -21.22 -3.85 -18.85
C LEU A 111 -21.76 -4.47 -17.56
N SER A 112 -22.02 -5.78 -17.56
CA SER A 112 -22.78 -6.44 -16.49
C SER A 112 -22.29 -7.86 -16.21
N ILE A 113 -21.74 -8.10 -15.02
CA ILE A 113 -21.35 -9.45 -14.59
C ILE A 113 -22.58 -10.21 -14.10
N CYS A 114 -22.81 -11.39 -14.68
CA CYS A 114 -23.89 -12.31 -14.30
C CYS A 114 -23.42 -13.50 -13.44
N SER A 115 -24.37 -14.21 -12.80
CA SER A 115 -24.00 -15.30 -11.89
C SER A 115 -23.44 -16.51 -12.63
N GLY A 116 -22.15 -16.78 -12.40
CA GLY A 116 -21.38 -17.79 -13.11
C GLY A 116 -20.59 -17.27 -14.32
N ASP A 117 -20.51 -15.95 -14.47
CA ASP A 117 -19.86 -15.24 -15.58
C ASP A 117 -18.43 -14.75 -15.22
N GLU A 118 -17.64 -14.42 -16.25
CA GLU A 118 -16.31 -13.82 -16.13
C GLU A 118 -16.01 -12.95 -17.35
N ASP A 119 -16.00 -11.62 -17.19
CA ASP A 119 -15.67 -10.75 -18.34
C ASP A 119 -14.17 -10.71 -18.61
N TRP A 120 -13.72 -11.18 -19.77
CA TRP A 120 -12.32 -11.14 -20.18
C TRP A 120 -12.06 -10.10 -21.27
N PHE A 121 -11.16 -9.15 -21.00
CA PHE A 121 -10.65 -8.19 -21.97
C PHE A 121 -9.14 -8.32 -22.18
N ARG A 122 -8.68 -7.98 -23.38
CA ARG A 122 -7.29 -7.98 -23.80
C ARG A 122 -6.78 -6.54 -23.92
N VAL A 123 -5.75 -6.20 -23.14
CA VAL A 123 -5.14 -4.87 -23.11
C VAL A 123 -3.77 -4.95 -23.77
N ALA A 124 -3.60 -4.26 -24.89
CA ALA A 124 -2.31 -4.08 -25.55
C ALA A 124 -1.66 -2.79 -25.03
N VAL A 125 -0.43 -2.87 -24.52
CA VAL A 125 0.27 -1.73 -23.90
C VAL A 125 1.22 -1.12 -24.93
N PRO A 126 1.03 0.14 -25.37
CA PRO A 126 1.90 0.76 -26.36
C PRO A 126 3.31 1.01 -25.84
N ALA A 127 4.26 1.27 -26.75
CA ALA A 127 5.64 1.56 -26.40
C ALA A 127 5.73 2.84 -25.55
N SER A 128 6.62 2.84 -24.56
CA SER A 128 6.84 3.95 -23.63
C SER A 128 5.53 4.53 -23.09
N THR A 129 4.64 3.65 -22.59
CA THR A 129 3.29 4.02 -22.11
C THR A 129 2.93 3.23 -20.85
N ILE A 130 2.45 3.92 -19.82
CA ILE A 130 1.65 3.31 -18.74
C ILE A 130 0.20 3.32 -19.20
N VAL A 131 -0.42 2.15 -19.29
CA VAL A 131 -1.87 2.00 -19.41
C VAL A 131 -2.44 1.88 -18.01
N ARG A 132 -3.36 2.77 -17.65
CA ARG A 132 -4.26 2.58 -16.51
C ARG A 132 -5.45 1.76 -17.00
N VAL A 133 -5.66 0.59 -16.44
CA VAL A 133 -6.87 -0.21 -16.64
C VAL A 133 -7.61 -0.33 -15.31
N GLY A 134 -8.94 -0.23 -15.33
CA GLY A 134 -9.74 -0.37 -14.12
C GLY A 134 -11.22 -0.56 -14.37
N ILE A 135 -11.95 -0.82 -13.29
CA ILE A 135 -13.40 -0.84 -13.25
C ILE A 135 -13.93 0.15 -12.22
N GLU A 136 -15.14 0.65 -12.46
CA GLU A 136 -15.96 1.34 -11.45
C GLU A 136 -17.35 0.70 -11.42
N MET A 137 -17.84 0.36 -10.22
CA MET A 137 -19.10 -0.31 -9.94
C MET A 137 -19.71 0.23 -8.64
N ASN A 138 -21.00 -0.01 -8.38
CA ASN A 138 -21.60 0.28 -7.08
C ASN A 138 -21.32 -0.87 -6.11
N HIS A 139 -20.39 -0.73 -5.16
CA HIS A 139 -19.98 -1.81 -4.27
C HIS A 139 -21.16 -2.37 -3.44
N ASP A 140 -22.09 -1.52 -3.00
CA ASP A 140 -23.30 -1.92 -2.25
C ASP A 140 -24.23 -2.87 -3.05
N ALA A 141 -24.12 -2.89 -4.38
CA ALA A 141 -24.90 -3.80 -5.25
C ALA A 141 -24.22 -5.16 -5.47
N GLY A 142 -22.88 -5.23 -5.38
CA GLY A 142 -22.13 -6.47 -5.57
C GLY A 142 -20.64 -6.24 -5.79
N ASP A 143 -19.82 -6.92 -4.99
CA ASP A 143 -18.37 -6.76 -5.03
C ASP A 143 -17.73 -7.49 -6.24
N LEU A 144 -17.11 -6.74 -7.15
CA LEU A 144 -16.46 -7.25 -8.36
C LEU A 144 -14.93 -7.15 -8.24
N ASP A 145 -14.22 -8.27 -8.36
CA ASP A 145 -12.76 -8.29 -8.34
C ASP A 145 -12.21 -8.09 -9.77
N LEU A 146 -11.19 -7.25 -9.96
CA LEU A 146 -10.45 -7.10 -11.23
C LEU A 146 -9.09 -7.82 -11.14
N VAL A 147 -8.79 -8.64 -12.16
CA VAL A 147 -7.62 -9.53 -12.12
C VAL A 147 -6.80 -9.44 -13.39
N VAL A 148 -5.52 -9.11 -13.26
CA VAL A 148 -4.56 -8.94 -14.35
C VAL A 148 -3.73 -10.21 -14.54
N TYR A 149 -3.71 -10.72 -15.76
CA TYR A 149 -2.86 -11.80 -16.24
C TYR A 149 -1.97 -11.32 -17.40
N ASP A 150 -0.81 -11.94 -17.59
CA ASP A 150 0.05 -11.67 -18.75
C ASP A 150 -0.37 -12.46 -20.01
N GLU A 151 0.39 -12.34 -21.11
CA GLU A 151 0.18 -13.10 -22.35
C GLU A 151 0.40 -14.62 -22.18
N ALA A 152 1.18 -15.06 -21.19
CA ALA A 152 1.32 -16.48 -20.85
C ALA A 152 0.15 -17.03 -19.99
N GLY A 153 -0.65 -16.15 -19.37
CA GLY A 153 -1.72 -16.52 -18.45
C GLY A 153 -1.26 -16.66 -16.99
N ARG A 154 -0.09 -16.12 -16.64
CA ARG A 154 0.39 -15.98 -15.26
C ARG A 154 -0.35 -14.81 -14.60
N LEU A 155 -0.73 -14.97 -13.34
CA LEU A 155 -1.27 -13.86 -12.53
C LEU A 155 -0.19 -12.79 -12.37
N VAL A 156 -0.56 -11.53 -12.58
CA VAL A 156 0.26 -10.34 -12.34
C VAL A 156 -0.20 -9.62 -11.06
N GLY A 157 -1.52 -9.57 -10.83
CA GLY A 157 -2.11 -9.09 -9.59
C GLY A 157 -3.62 -8.88 -9.71
N GLY A 158 -4.28 -8.59 -8.59
CA GLY A 158 -5.75 -8.43 -8.49
C GLY A 158 -6.27 -8.88 -7.12
N ARG A 159 -7.47 -8.46 -6.71
CA ARG A 159 -8.05 -8.81 -5.39
C ARG A 159 -8.69 -10.20 -5.31
N TYR A 160 -8.19 -11.16 -6.08
CA TYR A 160 -8.85 -12.47 -6.24
C TYR A 160 -8.03 -13.66 -5.72
N GLY A 161 -8.71 -14.59 -5.07
CA GLY A 161 -8.17 -15.89 -4.72
C GLY A 161 -7.34 -15.91 -3.43
N LYS A 162 -6.31 -16.77 -3.37
CA LYS A 162 -5.55 -16.99 -2.12
C LYS A 162 -4.62 -15.84 -1.75
N GLN A 163 -4.22 -15.07 -2.75
CA GLN A 163 -3.47 -13.82 -2.64
C GLN A 163 -4.27 -12.75 -1.89
N TYR A 164 -5.60 -12.89 -1.86
CA TYR A 164 -6.51 -11.93 -1.26
C TYR A 164 -7.41 -12.61 -0.20
N PRO A 165 -6.87 -12.91 0.99
CA PRO A 165 -7.65 -13.52 2.06
C PRO A 165 -8.70 -12.53 2.60
N SER A 166 -9.81 -13.07 3.14
CA SER A 166 -10.96 -12.29 3.62
C SER A 166 -10.69 -11.34 4.79
N SER A 167 -9.45 -11.29 5.32
CA SER A 167 -9.00 -10.24 6.22
C SER A 167 -8.91 -8.86 5.55
N TRP A 168 -8.82 -8.81 4.22
CA TRP A 168 -8.71 -7.56 3.46
C TRP A 168 -10.05 -6.97 2.99
N SER A 169 -11.18 -7.65 3.20
CA SER A 169 -12.49 -7.18 2.70
C SER A 169 -13.06 -5.94 3.42
N GLY A 170 -12.26 -5.26 4.24
CA GLY A 170 -12.52 -3.90 4.73
C GLY A 170 -11.85 -2.80 3.90
N PHE A 171 -11.15 -3.15 2.82
CA PHE A 171 -10.45 -2.22 1.92
C PHE A 171 -11.06 -2.17 0.51
N GLU A 172 -12.22 -2.78 0.31
CA GLU A 172 -12.96 -2.74 -0.97
C GLU A 172 -13.57 -1.36 -1.18
N THR A 173 -13.69 -0.95 -2.44
CA THR A 173 -14.33 0.32 -2.82
C THR A 173 -15.11 0.14 -4.11
N ASP A 174 -15.82 1.18 -4.55
CA ASP A 174 -16.52 1.29 -5.84
C ASP A 174 -15.59 1.19 -7.09
N SER A 175 -14.32 0.78 -6.93
CA SER A 175 -13.35 0.76 -8.01
C SER A 175 -12.17 -0.19 -7.80
N GLU A 176 -11.63 -0.74 -8.90
CA GLU A 176 -10.31 -1.36 -8.95
C GLU A 176 -9.50 -0.81 -10.11
N PHE A 177 -8.22 -0.46 -9.88
CA PHE A 177 -7.39 0.19 -10.89
C PHE A 177 -5.92 -0.24 -10.80
N TYR A 178 -5.36 -0.59 -11.96
CA TYR A 178 -4.00 -1.11 -12.11
C TYR A 178 -3.22 -0.38 -13.21
N GLY A 179 -1.91 -0.28 -13.03
CA GLY A 179 -0.99 0.25 -14.03
C GLY A 179 -0.25 -0.89 -14.74
N LEU A 180 -0.19 -0.83 -16.07
CA LEU A 180 0.53 -1.75 -16.93
C LEU A 180 1.55 -0.95 -17.73
N TYR A 181 2.82 -1.37 -17.78
CA TYR A 181 3.86 -0.65 -18.52
C TYR A 181 4.48 -1.53 -19.61
N SER A 182 4.88 -0.92 -20.72
CA SER A 182 5.75 -1.54 -21.70
C SER A 182 6.74 -0.50 -22.24
N GLU A 183 8.03 -0.80 -22.12
CA GLU A 183 9.06 -0.01 -22.79
C GLU A 183 8.93 -0.17 -24.32
N ARG A 184 8.80 -1.42 -24.80
CA ARG A 184 8.89 -1.79 -26.22
C ARG A 184 7.57 -1.72 -26.98
N GLY A 185 6.43 -1.80 -26.30
CA GLY A 185 5.10 -1.77 -26.92
C GLY A 185 4.60 -3.10 -27.48
N ASP A 186 5.19 -4.21 -27.01
CA ASP A 186 4.81 -5.58 -27.36
C ASP A 186 4.21 -6.36 -26.16
N ALA A 187 4.08 -5.72 -24.99
CA ALA A 187 3.42 -6.33 -23.84
C ALA A 187 1.89 -6.35 -24.01
N VAL A 188 1.31 -7.49 -23.64
CA VAL A 188 -0.13 -7.75 -23.71
C VAL A 188 -0.55 -8.37 -22.39
N TYR A 189 -1.63 -7.85 -21.84
CA TYR A 189 -2.26 -8.34 -20.62
C TYR A 189 -3.69 -8.76 -20.93
N HIS A 190 -4.19 -9.71 -20.15
CA HIS A 190 -5.60 -10.08 -20.12
C HIS A 190 -6.13 -9.66 -18.75
N VAL A 191 -7.14 -8.80 -18.73
CA VAL A 191 -7.87 -8.47 -17.51
C VAL A 191 -9.16 -9.29 -17.45
N ARG A 192 -9.49 -9.77 -16.25
CA ARG A 192 -10.75 -10.45 -15.96
C ARG A 192 -11.51 -9.66 -14.89
N VAL A 193 -12.75 -9.31 -15.16
CA VAL A 193 -13.72 -8.87 -14.15
C VAL A 193 -14.51 -10.10 -13.68
N VAL A 194 -14.73 -10.25 -12.38
CA VAL A 194 -15.45 -11.41 -11.84
C VAL A 194 -16.16 -11.07 -10.53
N GLY A 195 -17.39 -11.55 -10.36
CA GLY A 195 -18.14 -11.38 -9.12
C GLY A 195 -17.52 -12.16 -7.96
N LYS A 196 -17.20 -11.48 -6.85
CA LYS A 196 -16.64 -12.09 -5.65
C LYS A 196 -17.64 -13.11 -5.08
N LYS A 197 -17.29 -14.41 -5.11
CA LYS A 197 -18.19 -15.55 -4.80
C LYS A 197 -19.41 -15.69 -5.75
N GLY A 198 -19.39 -15.08 -6.94
CA GLY A 198 -20.46 -15.19 -7.95
C GLY A 198 -21.64 -14.26 -7.75
N VAL A 199 -21.42 -13.09 -7.10
CA VAL A 199 -22.37 -11.96 -7.12
C VAL A 199 -22.50 -11.37 -8.53
N GLU A 200 -23.61 -10.69 -8.78
CA GLU A 200 -23.90 -9.97 -10.03
C GLU A 200 -23.78 -8.46 -9.79
N ASN A 201 -23.25 -7.69 -10.75
CA ASN A 201 -23.28 -6.23 -10.69
C ASN A 201 -23.06 -5.59 -12.06
N ASP A 202 -23.56 -4.36 -12.22
CA ASP A 202 -23.25 -3.49 -13.36
C ASP A 202 -21.97 -2.70 -13.09
N TYR A 203 -21.16 -2.48 -14.13
CA TYR A 203 -19.91 -1.73 -14.02
C TYR A 203 -19.56 -0.95 -15.29
N SER A 204 -18.45 -0.23 -15.21
CA SER A 204 -17.80 0.44 -16.33
C SER A 204 -16.33 0.06 -16.40
N LEU A 205 -15.82 -0.21 -17.61
CA LEU A 205 -14.41 -0.49 -17.88
C LEU A 205 -13.71 0.80 -18.31
N HIS A 206 -12.59 1.11 -17.67
CA HIS A 206 -11.78 2.31 -17.91
C HIS A 206 -10.40 1.91 -18.44
N VAL A 207 -9.98 2.49 -19.56
CA VAL A 207 -8.63 2.33 -20.12
C VAL A 207 -8.07 3.70 -20.54
N ASP A 208 -7.05 4.18 -19.82
CA ASP A 208 -6.35 5.42 -20.14
C ASP A 208 -4.88 5.15 -20.52
N HIS A 209 -4.36 5.88 -21.51
CA HIS A 209 -2.97 5.78 -21.94
C HIS A 209 -2.16 7.02 -21.52
N PHE A 210 -1.10 6.81 -20.75
CA PHE A 210 -0.19 7.85 -20.31
C PHE A 210 1.22 7.59 -20.85
N PRO A 211 1.77 8.44 -21.73
CA PRO A 211 3.16 8.32 -22.17
C PRO A 211 4.10 8.26 -20.95
N TYR A 212 5.06 7.34 -20.92
CA TYR A 212 5.99 7.12 -19.80
C TYR A 212 7.34 6.58 -20.29
N VAL A 213 8.42 7.13 -19.76
CA VAL A 213 9.80 6.71 -20.00
C VAL A 213 10.62 7.03 -18.74
N ASP A 214 11.50 6.11 -18.33
CA ASP A 214 12.36 6.30 -17.16
C ASP A 214 13.44 7.36 -17.38
N GLY A 215 13.98 7.88 -16.27
CA GLY A 215 15.09 8.81 -16.29
C GLY A 215 15.45 9.27 -14.88
N SER A 216 16.63 9.85 -14.70
CA SER A 216 17.11 10.34 -13.40
C SER A 216 16.30 11.51 -12.82
N SER A 217 15.44 12.14 -13.64
CA SER A 217 14.38 13.04 -13.18
C SER A 217 13.26 13.13 -14.23
N CYS A 218 12.05 13.45 -13.79
CA CYS A 218 10.87 13.52 -14.67
C CYS A 218 11.00 14.57 -15.78
N THR A 219 11.37 15.80 -15.43
CA THR A 219 11.63 16.86 -16.43
C THR A 219 12.89 16.58 -17.26
N GLY A 220 13.85 15.82 -16.73
CA GLY A 220 15.04 15.36 -17.47
C GLY A 220 14.73 14.34 -18.57
N ALA A 221 13.66 13.56 -18.43
CA ALA A 221 13.13 12.68 -19.48
C ALA A 221 12.23 13.41 -20.50
N GLY A 222 12.08 14.72 -20.40
CA GLY A 222 11.33 15.55 -21.37
C GLY A 222 9.84 15.75 -21.05
N PHE A 223 9.34 15.23 -19.94
CA PHE A 223 7.97 15.50 -19.48
C PHE A 223 7.79 16.97 -19.05
N SER A 224 6.58 17.51 -19.22
CA SER A 224 6.30 18.87 -18.76
C SER A 224 6.25 18.94 -17.23
N LEU A 225 6.39 20.15 -16.69
CA LEU A 225 6.26 20.36 -15.25
C LEU A 225 4.89 19.89 -14.72
N ALA A 226 3.80 20.05 -15.51
CA ALA A 226 2.47 19.58 -15.12
C ALA A 226 2.41 18.04 -15.02
N ASP A 227 2.97 17.33 -16.00
CA ASP A 227 3.07 15.87 -15.99
C ASP A 227 3.86 15.33 -14.78
N CYS A 228 4.87 16.07 -14.34
CA CYS A 228 5.69 15.73 -13.18
C CYS A 228 5.03 16.08 -11.85
N ILE A 229 4.24 17.15 -11.79
CA ILE A 229 3.46 17.56 -10.61
C ILE A 229 2.32 16.57 -10.35
N GLY A 230 1.65 16.07 -11.40
CA GLY A 230 0.53 15.13 -11.28
C GLY A 230 -0.73 15.70 -10.61
N GLN A 231 -0.88 17.03 -10.55
CA GLN A 231 -2.07 17.67 -9.99
C GLN A 231 -3.23 17.65 -10.99
N GLY A 232 -4.41 17.27 -10.50
CA GLY A 232 -5.68 17.32 -11.21
C GLY A 232 -6.83 17.11 -10.22
N ALA A 233 -8.06 17.45 -10.60
CA ALA A 233 -9.23 17.15 -9.78
C ALA A 233 -9.39 15.62 -9.64
N ASN A 234 -9.76 15.15 -8.45
CA ASN A 234 -9.95 13.73 -8.13
C ASN A 234 -8.79 12.86 -8.64
N GLY A 235 -7.55 13.28 -8.38
CA GLY A 235 -6.33 12.56 -8.73
C GLY A 235 -6.08 12.34 -10.23
N SER A 236 -6.79 13.05 -11.11
CA SER A 236 -6.70 12.85 -12.58
C SER A 236 -5.30 13.04 -13.19
N GLY A 237 -4.39 13.74 -12.51
CA GLY A 237 -2.97 13.83 -12.91
C GLY A 237 -2.06 12.74 -12.34
N LEU A 238 -2.55 11.88 -11.46
CA LEU A 238 -1.82 10.78 -10.86
C LEU A 238 -1.88 9.53 -11.74
N LEU A 239 -0.78 8.78 -11.72
CA LEU A 239 -0.63 7.54 -12.45
C LEU A 239 -0.67 6.38 -11.45
N PRO A 240 -1.31 5.24 -11.76
CA PRO A 240 -1.04 4.01 -11.02
C PRO A 240 0.42 3.63 -11.28
N PHE A 241 1.19 3.49 -10.21
CA PHE A 241 2.55 2.96 -10.29
C PHE A 241 2.43 1.50 -10.81
N PRO A 242 3.03 1.18 -11.96
CA PRO A 242 2.68 -0.03 -12.69
C PRO A 242 3.10 -1.31 -11.96
N PHE A 243 2.46 -2.43 -12.29
CA PHE A 243 3.01 -3.75 -12.02
C PHE A 243 4.37 -3.92 -12.74
N PRO A 244 5.28 -4.74 -12.19
CA PRO A 244 6.55 -5.06 -12.86
C PRO A 244 6.32 -5.82 -14.17
N ASP A 245 7.09 -5.47 -15.21
CA ASP A 245 7.23 -6.28 -16.43
C ASP A 245 8.63 -6.95 -16.41
N PRO A 246 8.73 -8.29 -16.40
CA PRO A 246 10.02 -8.98 -16.51
C PRO A 246 10.83 -8.67 -17.79
N ASN A 247 10.26 -7.98 -18.79
CA ASN A 247 10.92 -7.54 -20.01
C ASN A 247 11.42 -6.07 -19.97
N ASP A 248 11.08 -5.32 -18.92
CA ASP A 248 11.49 -3.94 -18.65
C ASP A 248 13.02 -3.84 -18.49
N SER A 249 13.70 -3.03 -19.31
CA SER A 249 15.17 -2.95 -19.26
C SER A 249 15.72 -2.06 -18.15
N THR A 250 14.87 -1.25 -17.50
CA THR A 250 15.23 -0.36 -16.40
C THR A 250 15.29 -1.14 -15.08
N VAL A 251 14.24 -1.91 -14.76
CA VAL A 251 14.10 -2.62 -13.45
C VAL A 251 13.65 -4.08 -13.57
N GLY A 252 13.10 -4.52 -14.70
CA GLY A 252 12.56 -5.87 -14.85
C GLY A 252 11.54 -6.23 -13.76
N ALA A 253 11.66 -7.45 -13.23
CA ALA A 253 10.94 -7.91 -12.04
C ALA A 253 11.59 -7.46 -10.70
N GLY A 254 12.14 -6.24 -10.65
CA GLY A 254 12.91 -5.71 -9.52
C GLY A 254 12.09 -5.19 -8.33
N TYR A 255 10.76 -5.26 -8.40
CA TYR A 255 9.85 -4.87 -7.33
C TYR A 255 8.51 -5.61 -7.48
N GLU A 256 7.73 -5.67 -6.40
CA GLU A 256 6.35 -6.19 -6.42
C GLU A 256 5.42 -5.35 -5.52
N TRP A 257 4.12 -5.66 -5.53
CA TRP A 257 3.10 -4.92 -4.78
C TRP A 257 2.48 -5.80 -3.69
N GLU A 258 2.73 -5.44 -2.44
CA GLU A 258 2.28 -6.19 -1.28
C GLU A 258 0.96 -5.66 -0.72
N SER A 259 0.74 -4.33 -0.77
CA SER A 259 -0.55 -3.76 -0.39
C SER A 259 -1.61 -4.18 -1.40
N ALA A 260 -2.52 -5.06 -0.96
CA ALA A 260 -3.59 -5.60 -1.80
C ALA A 260 -4.65 -4.55 -2.21
N ALA A 261 -4.65 -3.39 -1.56
CA ALA A 261 -5.56 -2.29 -1.87
C ALA A 261 -5.14 -1.49 -3.12
N ASN A 262 -6.06 -0.67 -3.63
CA ASN A 262 -5.84 0.21 -4.80
C ASN A 262 -4.94 1.43 -4.50
N TYR A 263 -4.20 1.43 -3.40
CA TYR A 263 -3.42 2.56 -2.88
C TYR A 263 -2.06 2.72 -3.58
N ARG A 264 -2.06 2.70 -4.92
CA ARG A 264 -0.85 2.65 -5.76
C ARG A 264 -0.69 3.88 -6.65
N PHE A 265 -1.45 4.94 -6.41
CA PHE A 265 -1.43 6.16 -7.23
C PHE A 265 -0.32 7.10 -6.81
N ALA A 266 0.47 7.53 -7.79
CA ALA A 266 1.71 8.27 -7.60
C ALA A 266 1.81 9.43 -8.59
N ARG A 267 2.56 10.47 -8.23
CA ARG A 267 3.08 11.42 -9.23
C ARG A 267 4.06 10.69 -10.12
N ARG A 268 4.12 11.07 -11.39
CA ARG A 268 5.16 10.65 -12.34
C ARG A 268 6.57 10.81 -11.79
N GLU A 269 6.85 11.90 -11.06
CA GLU A 269 8.16 12.13 -10.42
C GLU A 269 8.52 11.07 -9.37
N LEU A 270 7.54 10.50 -8.66
CA LEU A 270 7.76 9.50 -7.62
C LEU A 270 8.03 8.12 -8.23
N ILE A 271 7.21 7.71 -9.20
CA ILE A 271 7.38 6.44 -9.94
C ILE A 271 8.79 6.36 -10.54
N MET A 272 9.22 7.44 -11.21
CA MET A 272 10.56 7.52 -11.81
C MET A 272 11.68 7.54 -10.77
N LEU A 273 11.49 8.22 -9.63
CA LEU A 273 12.51 8.26 -8.56
C LEU A 273 12.75 6.88 -7.96
N VAL A 274 11.69 6.14 -7.62
CA VAL A 274 11.78 4.79 -7.05
C VAL A 274 12.38 3.82 -8.06
N ARG A 275 11.90 3.81 -9.31
CA ARG A 275 12.45 2.95 -10.38
C ARG A 275 13.91 3.27 -10.70
N HIS A 276 14.31 4.54 -10.74
CA HIS A 276 15.72 4.91 -10.94
C HIS A 276 16.62 4.42 -9.79
N ALA A 277 16.17 4.56 -8.54
CA ALA A 277 16.90 4.07 -7.37
C ALA A 277 17.01 2.53 -7.35
N LEU A 278 15.94 1.81 -7.71
CA LEU A 278 15.95 0.36 -7.89
C LEU A 278 16.94 -0.07 -8.98
N ALA A 279 16.89 0.54 -10.16
CA ALA A 279 17.75 0.23 -11.30
C ALA A 279 19.24 0.36 -10.98
N GLU A 280 19.64 1.47 -10.35
CA GLU A 280 21.02 1.67 -9.89
C GLU A 280 21.40 0.67 -8.79
N THR A 281 20.47 0.29 -7.92
CA THR A 281 20.71 -0.69 -6.84
C THR A 281 20.91 -2.10 -7.38
N ILE A 282 20.04 -2.58 -8.27
CA ILE A 282 20.15 -3.90 -8.94
C ILE A 282 21.49 -4.01 -9.69
N LYS A 283 21.90 -2.92 -10.35
CA LYS A 283 23.18 -2.79 -11.07
C LYS A 283 24.41 -2.76 -10.14
N ALA A 284 24.30 -2.19 -8.94
CA ALA A 284 25.37 -2.16 -7.95
C ALA A 284 25.42 -3.43 -7.07
N PHE A 285 24.31 -4.16 -6.95
CA PHE A 285 24.15 -5.38 -6.17
C PHE A 285 23.51 -6.49 -7.04
N PRO A 286 24.31 -7.20 -7.87
CA PRO A 286 23.80 -8.30 -8.67
C PRO A 286 23.12 -9.38 -7.83
N ASN A 287 22.07 -9.99 -8.39
CA ASN A 287 21.16 -10.92 -7.70
C ASN A 287 20.32 -10.30 -6.56
N THR A 288 20.11 -8.98 -6.59
CA THR A 288 19.03 -8.35 -5.79
C THR A 288 17.68 -8.95 -6.21
N THR A 289 16.95 -9.50 -5.25
CA THR A 289 15.55 -9.94 -5.39
C THR A 289 14.60 -8.74 -5.51
N ALA A 290 13.34 -8.99 -5.86
CA ALA A 290 12.32 -7.93 -5.89
C ALA A 290 12.21 -7.23 -4.52
N LEU A 291 11.83 -5.95 -4.49
CA LEU A 291 11.52 -5.19 -3.28
C LEU A 291 10.01 -4.90 -3.21
N SER A 292 9.36 -5.18 -2.08
CA SER A 292 7.95 -4.82 -1.90
C SER A 292 7.73 -3.31 -1.87
N LEU A 293 6.75 -2.87 -2.66
CA LEU A 293 6.11 -1.57 -2.55
C LEU A 293 4.78 -1.73 -1.80
N LEU A 294 4.56 -0.89 -0.79
CA LEU A 294 3.42 -0.99 0.13
C LEU A 294 2.35 0.05 -0.27
N ASP A 295 2.14 1.11 0.51
CA ASP A 295 1.12 2.13 0.22
C ASP A 295 1.71 3.38 -0.44
N VAL A 296 0.99 3.91 -1.42
CA VAL A 296 1.16 5.24 -2.02
C VAL A 296 -0.05 6.10 -1.62
N CYS A 297 -0.87 6.62 -2.54
CA CYS A 297 -2.17 7.21 -2.20
C CYS A 297 -3.34 6.55 -2.94
N GLN A 298 -4.56 6.92 -2.56
CA GLN A 298 -5.80 6.59 -3.26
C GLN A 298 -5.86 7.19 -4.67
N LYS A 299 -6.80 6.69 -5.49
CA LYS A 299 -7.06 7.17 -6.87
C LYS A 299 -7.25 8.69 -6.96
N ASP A 300 -7.92 9.28 -5.98
CA ASP A 300 -8.25 10.70 -5.94
C ASP A 300 -7.12 11.61 -5.42
N GLY A 301 -6.05 11.01 -4.89
CA GLY A 301 -4.94 11.72 -4.26
C GLY A 301 -5.00 11.82 -2.74
N ILE A 302 -5.95 11.17 -2.04
CA ILE A 302 -6.02 11.19 -0.57
C ILE A 302 -5.18 10.05 0.06
N THR A 303 -4.64 10.32 1.25
CA THR A 303 -3.98 9.35 2.14
C THR A 303 -4.78 8.03 2.26
N PRO A 304 -4.15 6.84 2.22
CA PRO A 304 -4.83 5.54 2.22
C PRO A 304 -5.86 5.31 3.34
N GLY A 305 -6.98 4.66 2.99
CA GLY A 305 -8.01 4.19 3.93
C GLY A 305 -9.15 5.17 4.22
N TYR A 306 -9.08 6.42 3.77
CA TYR A 306 -10.17 7.39 3.94
C TYR A 306 -11.39 7.09 3.04
N ASP A 307 -11.21 6.40 1.91
CA ASP A 307 -12.29 5.91 1.05
C ASP A 307 -13.18 4.87 1.75
N VAL A 308 -12.58 4.01 2.57
CA VAL A 308 -13.28 2.99 3.37
C VAL A 308 -13.57 3.41 4.81
N GLY A 309 -13.38 4.69 5.15
CA GLY A 309 -13.57 5.22 6.50
C GLY A 309 -12.62 4.64 7.56
N SER A 310 -11.54 3.97 7.15
CA SER A 310 -10.54 3.33 8.02
C SER A 310 -9.12 3.77 7.63
N PRO A 311 -8.70 5.01 7.97
CA PRO A 311 -7.39 5.54 7.63
C PRO A 311 -6.23 4.63 8.07
N ARG A 312 -5.40 4.21 7.12
CA ARG A 312 -4.20 3.40 7.40
C ARG A 312 -3.02 4.23 7.90
N HIS A 313 -3.06 5.55 7.66
CA HIS A 313 -1.99 6.50 7.93
C HIS A 313 -2.54 7.81 8.51
N PRO A 314 -1.73 8.60 9.25
CA PRO A 314 -2.13 9.92 9.71
C PRO A 314 -2.47 10.86 8.54
N GLN A 315 -3.46 11.74 8.71
CA GLN A 315 -3.95 12.60 7.63
C GLN A 315 -2.83 13.39 6.93
N SER A 316 -2.89 13.49 5.60
CA SER A 316 -1.96 14.21 4.72
C SER A 316 -0.52 13.68 4.62
N THR A 317 -0.21 12.55 5.26
CA THR A 317 1.11 11.91 5.14
C THR A 317 1.37 11.32 3.75
N HIS A 318 0.33 10.89 3.03
CA HIS A 318 0.47 10.24 1.72
C HIS A 318 -0.08 11.03 0.53
N ASP A 319 -0.74 12.17 0.74
CA ASP A 319 -1.53 12.89 -0.28
C ASP A 319 -0.79 13.24 -1.60
N GLN A 320 -1.60 13.42 -2.65
CA GLN A 320 -1.24 13.84 -4.02
C GLN A 320 -0.13 12.98 -4.63
N GLY A 321 -0.10 11.67 -4.33
CA GLY A 321 0.87 10.71 -4.85
C GLY A 321 2.34 11.09 -4.61
N GLY A 322 2.61 11.88 -3.57
CA GLY A 322 3.93 12.43 -3.28
C GLY A 322 4.79 11.59 -2.34
N ASN A 323 4.26 10.47 -1.84
CA ASN A 323 4.85 9.69 -0.75
C ASN A 323 4.55 8.19 -0.99
N ILE A 324 5.45 7.31 -0.54
CA ILE A 324 5.34 5.86 -0.71
C ILE A 324 6.09 5.13 0.41
N ASP A 325 5.47 4.06 0.92
CA ASP A 325 6.12 3.10 1.80
C ASP A 325 6.78 1.99 0.98
N ILE A 326 8.04 1.71 1.29
CA ILE A 326 8.88 0.75 0.58
C ILE A 326 9.52 -0.17 1.61
N ALA A 327 9.48 -1.48 1.40
CA ALA A 327 10.14 -2.44 2.28
C ALA A 327 11.65 -2.17 2.47
N TYR A 328 12.23 -2.77 3.50
CA TYR A 328 13.69 -2.82 3.63
C TYR A 328 14.26 -3.91 2.72
N PHE A 329 15.44 -3.67 2.13
CA PHE A 329 16.25 -4.76 1.61
C PHE A 329 16.73 -5.66 2.76
N GLN A 330 16.48 -6.96 2.65
CA GLN A 330 16.73 -7.96 3.68
C GLN A 330 17.88 -8.91 3.28
N THR A 331 18.39 -9.67 4.23
CA THR A 331 19.61 -10.51 4.12
C THR A 331 19.32 -11.98 3.80
N ASP A 332 18.10 -12.45 4.04
CA ASP A 332 17.56 -13.71 3.50
C ASP A 332 17.03 -13.53 2.06
N GLY A 333 16.61 -12.31 1.72
CA GLY A 333 16.23 -11.87 0.38
C GLY A 333 14.72 -11.84 0.12
N ALA A 334 13.86 -11.94 1.15
CA ALA A 334 12.41 -11.78 0.99
C ALA A 334 12.05 -10.35 0.55
N ASN A 335 12.64 -9.34 1.19
CA ASN A 335 12.46 -7.89 0.96
C ASN A 335 10.99 -7.42 1.01
N ASP A 336 10.18 -8.07 1.85
CA ASP A 336 8.76 -7.77 2.03
C ASP A 336 8.52 -6.83 3.24
N GLY A 337 7.25 -6.54 3.52
CA GLY A 337 6.80 -5.73 4.64
C GLY A 337 6.85 -6.40 6.01
N GLU A 338 7.68 -7.43 6.23
CA GLU A 338 7.90 -8.02 7.56
C GLU A 338 8.63 -7.09 8.55
N ILE A 339 8.52 -7.40 9.84
CA ILE A 339 9.21 -6.63 10.90
C ILE A 339 10.66 -7.08 11.01
N VAL A 340 11.53 -6.41 10.24
CA VAL A 340 12.96 -6.75 10.07
C VAL A 340 13.83 -6.65 11.33
N CYS A 341 13.27 -6.29 12.49
CA CYS A 341 14.00 -6.09 13.75
C CYS A 341 14.70 -7.36 14.26
N GLY A 342 14.13 -8.54 14.01
CA GLY A 342 14.72 -9.84 14.36
C GLY A 342 15.10 -10.04 15.83
N ASP A 343 14.52 -9.27 16.76
CA ASP A 343 14.88 -9.28 18.20
C ASP A 343 13.89 -10.05 19.09
N GLY A 344 12.79 -10.54 18.52
CA GLY A 344 11.77 -11.35 19.20
C GLY A 344 10.77 -10.56 20.03
N ALA A 345 10.74 -9.23 19.93
CA ALA A 345 9.72 -8.40 20.56
C ALA A 345 8.40 -8.39 19.76
N THR A 346 7.36 -7.80 20.35
CA THR A 346 6.04 -7.61 19.72
C THR A 346 5.85 -6.23 19.09
N HIS A 347 6.84 -5.33 19.20
CA HIS A 347 6.90 -4.01 18.55
C HIS A 347 5.67 -3.09 18.76
N GLY A 348 4.95 -3.29 19.88
CA GLY A 348 3.72 -2.54 20.21
C GLY A 348 3.93 -1.07 20.59
N ASP A 349 5.16 -0.56 20.54
CA ASP A 349 5.51 0.86 20.62
C ASP A 349 5.78 1.49 19.23
N GLY A 350 5.78 0.67 18.17
CA GLY A 350 6.10 1.08 16.81
C GLY A 350 7.60 1.19 16.52
N TYR A 351 8.49 0.58 17.31
CA TYR A 351 9.94 0.61 17.02
C TYR A 351 10.59 -0.77 17.14
N CYS A 352 11.75 -0.93 16.49
CA CYS A 352 12.65 -2.00 16.87
C CYS A 352 13.18 -1.77 18.28
N THR A 353 13.40 -2.83 19.06
CA THR A 353 14.08 -2.66 20.35
C THR A 353 15.59 -2.51 20.13
N LYS A 354 16.32 -2.15 21.18
CA LYS A 354 17.80 -2.14 21.14
C LYS A 354 18.41 -3.52 20.79
N GLY A 355 17.66 -4.62 20.90
CA GLY A 355 18.07 -5.95 20.44
C GLY A 355 18.40 -5.99 18.94
N ALA A 356 17.60 -5.29 18.12
CA ALA A 356 17.76 -5.22 16.68
C ALA A 356 19.15 -4.71 16.23
N THR A 357 19.90 -3.99 17.08
CA THR A 357 21.31 -3.64 16.82
C THR A 357 22.25 -4.83 16.61
N LYS A 358 21.78 -6.08 16.84
CA LYS A 358 22.56 -7.31 16.72
C LYS A 358 21.89 -8.43 15.91
N THR A 359 20.57 -8.40 15.73
CA THR A 359 19.79 -9.55 15.24
C THR A 359 18.78 -9.22 14.14
N ASN A 360 18.76 -7.98 13.64
CA ASN A 360 17.92 -7.58 12.51
C ASN A 360 18.31 -8.27 11.19
N PHE A 361 17.42 -8.22 10.22
CA PHE A 361 17.58 -8.87 8.92
C PHE A 361 17.97 -7.91 7.77
N VAL A 362 18.23 -6.62 8.02
CA VAL A 362 18.46 -5.61 6.97
C VAL A 362 19.82 -5.76 6.28
N ASP A 363 19.83 -5.78 4.95
CA ASP A 363 21.07 -5.65 4.16
C ASP A 363 21.46 -4.16 4.12
N PHE A 364 22.11 -3.71 5.19
CA PHE A 364 22.50 -2.29 5.32
C PHE A 364 23.31 -1.75 4.13
N PRO A 365 24.25 -2.49 3.50
CA PRO A 365 24.91 -2.04 2.27
C PRO A 365 23.94 -1.78 1.11
N ARG A 366 22.99 -2.68 0.81
CA ARG A 366 22.01 -2.48 -0.27
C ARG A 366 21.00 -1.39 0.09
N GLN A 367 20.49 -1.39 1.32
CA GLN A 367 19.54 -0.38 1.81
C GLN A 367 20.14 1.04 1.80
N ALA A 368 21.37 1.21 2.29
CA ALA A 368 22.06 2.49 2.27
C ALA A 368 22.38 2.95 0.84
N PHE A 369 22.68 2.05 -0.09
CA PHE A 369 22.85 2.43 -1.49
C PHE A 369 21.52 2.87 -2.14
N PHE A 370 20.43 2.16 -1.88
CA PHE A 370 19.10 2.52 -2.38
C PHE A 370 18.64 3.89 -1.85
N MET A 371 18.72 4.09 -0.53
CA MET A 371 18.41 5.38 0.10
C MET A 371 19.33 6.51 -0.39
N ALA A 372 20.61 6.24 -0.66
CA ALA A 372 21.52 7.21 -1.28
C ALA A 372 21.02 7.68 -2.65
N LYS A 373 20.48 6.78 -3.49
CA LYS A 373 19.88 7.13 -4.79
C LYS A 373 18.57 7.90 -4.64
N LEU A 374 17.75 7.57 -3.64
CA LEU A 374 16.58 8.39 -3.30
C LEU A 374 16.98 9.81 -2.86
N PHE A 375 18.03 9.95 -2.04
CA PHE A 375 18.52 11.25 -1.57
C PHE A 375 19.22 12.09 -2.65
N ALA A 376 19.73 11.48 -3.72
CA ALA A 376 20.30 12.18 -4.88
C ALA A 376 19.32 13.16 -5.53
N SER A 377 18.00 12.89 -5.43
CA SER A 377 16.97 13.78 -5.95
C SER A 377 16.80 15.03 -5.09
N PRO A 378 16.80 16.25 -5.68
CA PRO A 378 16.44 17.49 -4.97
C PRO A 378 14.94 17.54 -4.64
N ARG A 379 14.13 16.63 -5.18
CA ARG A 379 12.70 16.53 -4.88
C ARG A 379 12.41 15.67 -3.66
N THR A 380 13.36 14.87 -3.17
CA THR A 380 13.20 14.09 -1.92
C THR A 380 13.23 15.02 -0.71
N ARG A 381 12.12 15.05 0.04
CA ARG A 381 11.93 15.84 1.26
C ARG A 381 12.52 15.11 2.46
N VAL A 382 12.10 13.87 2.66
CA VAL A 382 12.48 13.04 3.79
C VAL A 382 12.33 11.56 3.45
N VAL A 383 13.13 10.70 4.08
CA VAL A 383 12.91 9.26 4.18
C VAL A 383 12.82 8.89 5.66
N GLY A 384 11.64 8.43 6.08
CA GLY A 384 11.37 7.89 7.40
C GLY A 384 11.93 6.48 7.56
N THR A 385 12.45 6.15 8.75
CA THR A 385 13.06 4.85 9.09
C THR A 385 12.98 4.64 10.61
N ASP A 386 13.05 3.38 11.06
CA ASP A 386 13.11 3.03 12.48
C ASP A 386 14.32 3.68 13.20
N THR A 387 14.13 4.00 14.48
CA THR A 387 15.07 4.73 15.34
C THR A 387 16.33 3.95 15.72
N VAL A 388 16.28 2.62 15.71
CA VAL A 388 17.41 1.72 15.97
C VAL A 388 18.14 1.33 14.68
N LEU A 389 17.41 1.21 13.56
CA LEU A 389 17.98 0.90 12.25
C LEU A 389 18.70 2.10 11.60
N ALA A 390 18.17 3.32 11.76
CA ALA A 390 18.70 4.52 11.08
C ALA A 390 20.21 4.78 11.28
N PRO A 391 20.80 4.66 12.50
CA PRO A 391 22.25 4.85 12.68
C PRO A 391 23.09 3.80 11.94
N LEU A 392 22.60 2.57 11.85
CA LEU A 392 23.28 1.45 11.19
C LEU A 392 23.28 1.63 9.66
N ILE A 393 22.16 2.10 9.11
CA ILE A 393 22.03 2.52 7.71
C ILE A 393 23.01 3.67 7.41
N ALA A 394 23.10 4.68 8.28
CA ALA A 394 24.02 5.80 8.09
C ALA A 394 25.51 5.39 8.18
N ASP A 395 25.88 4.43 9.03
CA ASP A 395 27.23 3.89 9.08
C ASP A 395 27.58 3.04 7.85
N ALA A 396 26.62 2.29 7.31
CA ALA A 396 26.77 1.63 6.01
C ALA A 396 26.94 2.65 4.87
N ALA A 397 26.19 3.76 4.86
CA ALA A 397 26.36 4.84 3.88
C ALA A 397 27.79 5.44 3.92
N LYS A 398 28.35 5.66 5.12
CA LYS A 398 29.74 6.11 5.29
C LYS A 398 30.74 5.09 4.72
N ALA A 399 30.51 3.80 4.95
CA ALA A 399 31.34 2.73 4.38
C ALA A 399 31.28 2.71 2.83
N LEU A 400 30.10 2.86 2.24
CA LEU A 400 29.92 2.96 0.78
C LEU A 400 30.64 4.19 0.20
N ALA A 401 30.58 5.35 0.88
CA ALA A 401 31.24 6.57 0.44
C ALA A 401 32.78 6.49 0.46
N ALA A 402 33.33 5.66 1.37
CA ALA A 402 34.76 5.40 1.52
C ALA A 402 35.35 4.45 0.46
N LEU A 403 34.52 3.76 -0.33
CA LEU A 403 34.97 2.80 -1.36
C LEU A 403 35.86 3.45 -2.44
N PRO A 404 36.74 2.70 -3.11
CA PRO A 404 37.61 3.22 -4.17
C PRO A 404 36.83 3.95 -5.29
N LYS A 405 37.45 4.98 -5.91
CA LYS A 405 36.81 5.71 -7.01
C LYS A 405 36.57 4.76 -8.20
N GLY A 406 35.33 4.68 -8.65
CA GLY A 406 34.91 3.76 -9.73
C GLY A 406 34.44 2.39 -9.25
N HIS A 407 34.42 2.11 -7.94
CA HIS A 407 33.72 0.94 -7.40
C HIS A 407 32.20 1.12 -7.61
N PRO A 408 31.45 0.11 -8.12
CA PRO A 408 30.06 0.28 -8.53
C PRO A 408 29.12 0.67 -7.39
N GLN A 409 29.39 0.18 -6.17
CA GLN A 409 28.63 0.49 -4.96
C GLN A 409 29.04 1.80 -4.27
N ARG A 410 29.99 2.57 -4.83
CA ARG A 410 30.43 3.82 -4.20
C ARG A 410 29.38 4.91 -4.35
N ILE A 411 28.94 5.47 -3.22
CA ILE A 411 28.11 6.69 -3.20
C ILE A 411 28.97 7.96 -3.17
N THR A 412 28.41 9.06 -3.66
CA THR A 412 29.02 10.40 -3.67
C THR A 412 28.83 11.13 -2.33
N SER A 413 29.59 12.20 -2.11
CA SER A 413 29.44 13.05 -0.92
C SER A 413 28.06 13.72 -0.83
N ASN A 414 27.42 14.03 -1.97
CA ASN A 414 26.09 14.63 -2.01
C ASN A 414 25.01 13.62 -1.61
N GLU A 415 25.14 12.37 -2.06
CA GLU A 415 24.25 11.27 -1.66
C GLU A 415 24.43 10.94 -0.17
N LEU A 416 25.67 10.93 0.34
CA LEU A 416 25.97 10.74 1.76
C LEU A 416 25.37 11.86 2.64
N ALA A 417 25.47 13.12 2.21
CA ALA A 417 24.87 14.25 2.93
C ALA A 417 23.33 14.15 3.03
N GLY A 418 22.69 13.33 2.19
CA GLY A 418 21.29 12.96 2.32
C GLY A 418 20.93 12.29 3.66
N PHE A 419 21.82 11.47 4.22
CA PHE A 419 21.57 10.79 5.50
C PHE A 419 21.58 11.74 6.69
N GLU A 420 22.21 12.91 6.58
CA GLU A 420 22.24 13.94 7.62
C GLU A 420 21.12 14.99 7.44
N SER A 421 20.61 15.17 6.21
CA SER A 421 19.69 16.26 5.85
C SER A 421 18.27 15.82 5.48
N LYS A 422 18.06 14.53 5.15
CA LYS A 422 16.80 13.98 4.64
C LYS A 422 16.39 12.66 5.29
N MET A 423 17.23 11.98 6.07
CA MET A 423 16.79 10.80 6.83
C MET A 423 16.13 11.25 8.15
N ALA A 424 15.00 10.67 8.52
CA ALA A 424 14.30 11.00 9.75
C ALA A 424 13.81 9.75 10.50
N TYR A 425 13.81 9.84 11.83
CA TYR A 425 13.51 8.74 12.75
C TYR A 425 13.18 9.30 14.15
N GLY A 426 12.90 8.43 15.11
CA GLY A 426 12.55 8.82 16.48
C GLY A 426 11.04 9.09 16.65
N SER A 427 10.65 9.82 17.70
CA SER A 427 9.25 9.87 18.19
C SER A 427 8.19 10.41 17.22
N GLY A 428 8.59 11.05 16.11
CA GLY A 428 7.70 11.48 15.02
C GLY A 428 7.55 10.45 13.89
N TRP A 429 8.22 9.30 13.99
CA TRP A 429 8.32 8.26 12.96
C TRP A 429 8.13 6.83 13.52
N PRO A 430 7.08 6.55 14.31
CA PRO A 430 6.75 5.18 14.72
C PRO A 430 6.31 4.32 13.53
N TYR A 431 6.32 3.00 13.71
CA TYR A 431 5.94 1.93 12.77
C TYR A 431 6.84 1.74 11.53
N HIS A 432 7.91 2.51 11.38
CA HIS A 432 8.89 2.38 10.29
C HIS A 432 9.89 1.21 10.48
N HIS A 433 9.48 0.16 11.19
CA HIS A 433 10.27 -1.05 11.48
C HIS A 433 10.06 -2.17 10.47
N HIS A 434 9.27 -1.93 9.43
CA HIS A 434 9.01 -2.88 8.34
C HIS A 434 9.09 -2.24 6.94
N HIS A 435 9.14 -0.90 6.87
CA HIS A 435 9.30 -0.13 5.66
C HIS A 435 10.11 1.15 5.94
N ILE A 436 10.69 1.74 4.90
CA ILE A 436 11.02 3.16 4.85
C ILE A 436 9.86 3.92 4.23
N HIS A 437 9.59 5.14 4.73
CA HIS A 437 8.60 6.03 4.15
C HIS A 437 9.30 7.12 3.33
N LEU A 438 9.25 7.03 2.00
CA LEU A 438 9.79 8.05 1.10
C LEU A 438 8.76 9.15 0.88
N SER A 439 9.12 10.40 1.18
CA SER A 439 8.28 11.57 0.91
C SER A 439 9.00 12.62 0.05
N MET A 440 8.27 13.18 -0.91
CA MET A 440 8.74 14.23 -1.80
C MET A 440 8.34 15.62 -1.32
N ASN A 441 9.04 16.63 -1.81
CA ASN A 441 8.71 18.04 -1.58
C ASN A 441 7.35 18.36 -2.22
N TRP A 442 6.51 19.10 -1.51
CA TRP A 442 5.27 19.61 -2.08
C TRP A 442 5.57 20.60 -3.21
N TRP A 443 4.75 20.58 -4.27
CA TRP A 443 4.80 21.60 -5.31
C TRP A 443 3.97 22.79 -4.86
N THR A 444 4.60 23.96 -4.72
CA THR A 444 3.88 25.21 -4.44
C THR A 444 2.99 25.58 -5.63
N SER A 445 1.82 26.16 -5.35
CA SER A 445 0.81 26.56 -6.37
C SER A 445 1.29 27.62 -7.37
N LYS A 446 2.51 28.12 -7.20
CA LYS A 446 3.31 28.78 -8.23
C LYS A 446 4.54 27.89 -8.47
N GLY A 447 4.77 27.47 -9.71
CA GLY A 447 5.84 26.56 -10.12
C GLY A 447 7.25 27.17 -10.09
N SER A 448 7.61 27.85 -9.00
CA SER A 448 8.94 28.40 -8.78
C SER A 448 9.88 27.32 -8.25
N PHE A 449 10.87 26.95 -9.07
CA PHE A 449 12.15 26.51 -8.55
C PHE A 449 12.66 27.58 -7.56
N VAL A 450 12.87 27.20 -6.31
CA VAL A 450 13.64 28.01 -5.35
C VAL A 450 15.07 27.44 -5.40
N PRO A 451 16.06 28.18 -5.92
CA PRO A 451 17.46 27.79 -5.79
C PRO A 451 17.85 27.72 -4.31
N ASP A 452 18.85 26.92 -3.97
CA ASP A 452 19.27 26.71 -2.57
C ASP A 452 19.45 28.02 -1.78
N ASN A 453 19.19 27.93 -0.47
CA ASN A 453 19.23 29.00 0.55
C ASN A 453 17.92 29.79 0.82
N ALA A 454 16.81 29.09 1.10
CA ALA A 454 15.76 29.64 1.99
C ALA A 454 14.95 28.53 2.70
N ALA A 455 14.89 28.57 4.03
CA ALA A 455 13.97 27.81 4.87
C ALA A 455 13.77 28.56 6.21
N PRO A 456 12.68 28.32 6.97
CA PRO A 456 11.44 27.59 6.62
C PRO A 456 10.18 28.47 6.76
N LEU A 457 9.02 27.95 6.32
CA LEU A 457 7.73 28.20 6.98
C LEU A 457 6.93 26.90 6.99
N GLY A 458 6.48 26.48 8.18
CA GLY A 458 5.55 25.35 8.35
C GLY A 458 4.08 25.79 8.20
N PRO A 459 3.12 24.86 8.31
CA PRO A 459 1.70 25.21 8.32
C PRO A 459 1.36 26.07 9.55
N THR A 460 0.46 27.03 9.36
CA THR A 460 -0.08 27.89 10.43
C THR A 460 -1.08 27.11 11.28
N GLU A 461 -0.98 27.25 12.61
CA GLU A 461 -1.96 26.66 13.54
C GLU A 461 -3.36 27.21 13.30
N HIS A 462 -4.35 26.32 13.16
CA HIS A 462 -5.76 26.68 13.34
C HIS A 462 -6.13 26.50 14.81
N SER A 463 -6.14 27.62 15.53
CA SER A 463 -6.67 27.68 16.90
C SER A 463 -8.13 27.24 16.96
N MET A 464 -8.41 26.14 17.65
CA MET A 464 -9.72 25.85 18.24
C MET A 464 -9.61 26.00 19.76
N ALA A 465 -10.37 26.92 20.33
CA ALA A 465 -10.49 27.05 21.78
C ALA A 465 -11.46 25.99 22.31
N MET A 466 -11.10 25.34 23.41
CA MET A 466 -12.06 24.54 24.18
C MET A 466 -12.87 25.47 25.10
N PRO A 467 -14.20 25.26 25.23
CA PRO A 467 -14.98 25.85 26.32
C PRO A 467 -14.64 25.19 27.67
N GLU A 468 -15.07 25.83 28.76
CA GLU A 468 -14.85 25.45 30.16
C GLU A 468 -15.67 24.22 30.61
#